data_AF-A0A150WE56-F1
#
_entry.id   AF-A0A150WE56-F1
#
_cell.length_a   1.000
_cell.length_b   1.000
_cell.length_c   1.000
_cell.angle_alpha   90.00
_cell.angle_beta   90.00
_cell.angle_gamma   90.00
#
_symmetry.space_group_name_H-M   'P 1'
#
loop_
_entity.id
_entity.type
_entity.pdbx_description
1 polymer ?
#
loop_
_entity_poly.entity_id
_entity_poly.type
_entity_poly.pdbx_seq_one_letter_code
_entity_poly.pdbx_strand_id
1 'polypeptide(L)'
;MGVGFLHGVLPQGLSRSYFISPTKIQVFTTDEVFFPLEIRKELEDELNVKFSVTITRDWDAILANTVASPAVDLIFLPSYWANTLAHQDLLLDIAQTRKQLQNRVASDFLSIKSTGAFHFFPFYWMKTGIQTSKHESFADFLKNKSESFLLLLADEDLLLKHFQLWKEQGLLDEVAQKKVLTLQLDQLNRDLPEEGAMEGPLTQESKELTTSFVSALLVWGAAIPVNSPNKELVLEILETLSSSERQERTLLQTPFNSAFSTVTANSIPLNRRADFIRDLRLKDTIILETKDQEAKNKLRNEFNLIL
;
A
#
# COMPACT_ATOMS: atom_id res chain seq x y z
N MET A 1 -11.03 -60.01 -42.28
CA MET A 1 -10.78 -58.55 -42.37
C MET A 1 -11.18 -57.96 -41.02
N GLY A 2 -10.23 -57.33 -40.34
CA GLY A 2 -10.33 -57.04 -38.91
C GLY A 2 -11.07 -55.77 -38.55
N VAL A 3 -11.32 -55.59 -37.25
CA VAL A 3 -11.09 -54.37 -36.48
C VAL A 3 -10.83 -54.83 -35.04
N GLY A 4 -9.72 -54.40 -34.44
CA GLY A 4 -9.36 -54.76 -33.07
C GLY A 4 -10.22 -54.02 -32.05
N PHE A 5 -10.67 -54.75 -31.03
CA PHE A 5 -11.10 -54.18 -29.76
C PHE A 5 -10.01 -54.43 -28.72
N LEU A 6 -9.20 -53.40 -28.47
CA LEU A 6 -8.36 -53.31 -27.26
C LEU A 6 -9.30 -53.34 -26.05
N HIS A 7 -9.40 -54.50 -25.38
CA HIS A 7 -10.00 -54.55 -24.06
C HIS A 7 -9.05 -53.84 -23.11
N GLY A 8 -9.47 -52.65 -22.68
CA GLY A 8 -8.75 -51.83 -21.73
C GLY A 8 -8.47 -52.60 -20.46
N VAL A 9 -7.18 -52.86 -20.22
CA VAL A 9 -6.68 -53.07 -18.87
C VAL A 9 -6.80 -51.72 -18.17
N LEU A 10 -7.85 -51.54 -17.38
CA LEU A 10 -7.86 -50.50 -16.36
C LEU A 10 -6.62 -50.72 -15.48
N PRO A 11 -5.68 -49.77 -15.40
CA PRO A 11 -4.61 -49.87 -14.43
C PRO A 11 -5.27 -49.83 -13.05
N GLN A 12 -5.34 -50.99 -12.39
CA GLN A 12 -5.52 -51.05 -10.95
C GLN A 12 -4.33 -50.31 -10.34
N GLY A 13 -4.52 -49.05 -9.96
CA GLY A 13 -3.44 -48.24 -9.39
C GLY A 13 -3.55 -46.72 -9.51
N LEU A 14 -4.58 -46.15 -10.16
CA LEU A 14 -4.89 -44.73 -9.93
C LEU A 14 -5.68 -44.61 -8.62
N SER A 15 -4.95 -44.58 -7.50
CA SER A 15 -5.50 -44.15 -6.23
C SER A 15 -6.17 -42.79 -6.45
N ARG A 16 -7.45 -42.68 -6.08
CA ARG A 16 -8.25 -41.45 -6.00
C ARG A 16 -7.72 -40.49 -4.93
N SER A 17 -6.44 -40.15 -5.02
CA SER A 17 -5.75 -39.18 -4.18
C SER A 17 -5.06 -38.21 -5.14
N TYR A 18 -5.10 -36.91 -4.82
CA TYR A 18 -4.63 -35.76 -5.62
C TYR A 18 -5.67 -35.03 -6.48
N PHE A 19 -6.91 -34.87 -6.01
CA PHE A 19 -7.46 -33.51 -6.01
C PHE A 19 -7.00 -32.88 -4.68
N ILE A 20 -5.77 -32.34 -4.64
CA ILE A 20 -5.39 -31.49 -3.50
C ILE A 20 -6.31 -30.29 -3.60
N SER A 21 -7.30 -30.22 -2.71
CA SER A 21 -8.11 -29.02 -2.58
C SER A 21 -7.15 -27.83 -2.35
N PRO A 22 -7.30 -26.73 -3.11
CA PRO A 22 -6.37 -25.62 -3.01
C PRO A 22 -6.36 -25.08 -1.58
N THR A 23 -5.15 -24.77 -1.09
CA THR A 23 -4.97 -24.21 0.26
C THR A 23 -5.60 -22.83 0.32
N LYS A 24 -6.41 -22.57 1.34
CA LYS A 24 -7.03 -21.26 1.55
C LYS A 24 -6.03 -20.33 2.22
N ILE A 25 -5.85 -19.14 1.65
CA ILE A 25 -5.01 -18.07 2.19
C ILE A 25 -5.90 -16.87 2.53
N GLN A 26 -5.94 -16.50 3.79
CA GLN A 26 -6.66 -15.33 4.26
C GLN A 26 -5.79 -14.09 4.09
N VAL A 27 -6.30 -13.09 3.38
CA VAL A 27 -5.58 -11.84 3.10
C VAL A 27 -6.39 -10.67 3.62
N PHE A 28 -5.76 -9.80 4.39
CA PHE A 28 -6.33 -8.50 4.74
C PHE A 28 -5.62 -7.43 3.91
N THR A 29 -6.37 -6.46 3.40
CA THR A 29 -5.80 -5.31 2.68
C THR A 29 -6.51 -4.04 3.08
N THR A 30 -5.78 -2.93 3.18
CA THR A 30 -6.41 -1.62 3.39
C THR A 30 -7.12 -1.12 2.14
N ASP A 31 -6.68 -1.58 0.97
CA ASP A 31 -7.16 -1.13 -0.34
C ASP A 31 -7.12 -2.25 -1.38
N GLU A 32 -8.10 -2.28 -2.28
CA GLU A 32 -8.15 -3.25 -3.40
C GLU A 32 -6.93 -3.12 -4.32
N VAL A 33 -6.41 -1.90 -4.48
CA VAL A 33 -5.31 -1.59 -5.41
C VAL A 33 -4.01 -2.34 -5.12
N PHE A 34 -3.77 -2.76 -3.87
CA PHE A 34 -2.56 -3.51 -3.50
C PHE A 34 -2.62 -4.97 -3.88
N PHE A 35 -3.82 -5.51 -4.04
CA PHE A 35 -3.99 -6.92 -4.37
C PHE A 35 -5.25 -7.12 -5.22
N PRO A 36 -5.34 -6.59 -6.45
CA PRO A 36 -6.55 -6.63 -7.26
C PRO A 36 -6.91 -8.04 -7.75
N LEU A 37 -8.18 -8.25 -8.11
CA LEU A 37 -8.73 -9.55 -8.52
C LEU A 37 -7.95 -10.25 -9.63
N GLU A 38 -7.41 -9.51 -10.59
CA GLU A 38 -6.64 -10.05 -11.71
C GLU A 38 -5.36 -10.73 -11.20
N ILE A 39 -4.64 -10.07 -10.30
CA ILE A 39 -3.41 -10.62 -9.67
C ILE A 39 -3.78 -11.81 -8.79
N ARG A 40 -4.89 -11.74 -8.05
CA ARG A 40 -5.38 -12.85 -7.22
C ARG A 40 -5.58 -14.10 -8.07
N LYS A 41 -6.35 -14.00 -9.16
CA LYS A 41 -6.67 -15.15 -10.03
C LYS A 41 -5.42 -15.77 -10.65
N GLU A 42 -4.50 -14.95 -11.14
CA GLU A 42 -3.23 -15.44 -11.69
C GLU A 42 -2.43 -16.23 -10.64
N LEU A 43 -2.35 -15.74 -9.40
CA LEU A 43 -1.65 -16.44 -8.32
C LEU A 43 -2.39 -17.70 -7.83
N GLU A 44 -3.73 -17.69 -7.80
CA GLU A 44 -4.52 -18.88 -7.47
C GLU A 44 -4.24 -20.02 -8.45
N ASP A 45 -4.14 -19.70 -9.73
CA ASP A 45 -3.85 -20.67 -10.79
C ASP A 45 -2.38 -21.13 -10.74
N GLU A 46 -1.44 -20.20 -10.51
CA GLU A 46 0.01 -20.49 -10.47
C GLU A 46 0.42 -21.32 -9.24
N LEU A 47 -0.13 -21.01 -8.06
CA LEU A 47 0.28 -21.60 -6.79
C LEU A 47 -0.72 -22.65 -6.25
N ASN A 48 -1.81 -22.92 -6.97
CA ASN A 48 -2.90 -23.82 -6.54
C ASN A 48 -3.45 -23.44 -5.15
N VAL A 49 -3.76 -22.16 -4.97
CA VAL A 49 -4.32 -21.58 -3.74
C VAL A 49 -5.70 -20.97 -3.97
N LYS A 50 -6.41 -20.64 -2.90
CA LYS A 50 -7.64 -19.83 -2.94
C LYS A 50 -7.55 -18.68 -1.96
N PHE A 51 -7.64 -17.45 -2.44
CA PHE A 51 -7.58 -16.27 -1.58
C PHE A 51 -8.96 -15.93 -1.01
N SER A 52 -9.00 -15.70 0.29
CA SER A 52 -10.13 -15.09 0.98
C SER A 52 -9.72 -13.68 1.40
N VAL A 53 -10.10 -12.67 0.62
CA VAL A 53 -9.62 -11.30 0.82
C VAL A 53 -10.67 -10.46 1.54
N THR A 54 -10.24 -9.78 2.61
CA THR A 54 -11.05 -8.80 3.35
C THR A 54 -10.42 -7.43 3.19
N ILE A 55 -11.19 -6.47 2.69
CA ILE A 55 -10.76 -5.07 2.57
C ILE A 55 -11.25 -4.32 3.81
N THR A 56 -10.33 -3.79 4.60
CA THR A 56 -10.67 -3.00 5.79
C THR A 56 -9.58 -1.99 6.12
N ARG A 57 -10.00 -0.77 6.49
CA ARG A 57 -9.13 0.25 7.10
C ARG A 57 -9.43 0.46 8.58
N ASP A 58 -10.11 -0.49 9.20
CA ASP A 58 -10.31 -0.49 10.64
C ASP A 58 -9.08 -1.08 11.33
N TRP A 59 -8.35 -0.23 12.06
CA TRP A 59 -7.16 -0.61 12.82
C TRP A 59 -7.48 -1.74 13.82
N ASP A 60 -8.60 -1.66 14.53
CA ASP A 60 -8.94 -2.64 15.57
C ASP A 60 -9.22 -4.00 14.94
N ALA A 61 -9.88 -4.03 13.78
CA ALA A 61 -10.09 -5.25 13.02
C ALA A 61 -8.76 -5.87 12.54
N ILE A 62 -7.81 -5.07 12.03
CA ILE A 62 -6.49 -5.58 11.61
C ILE A 62 -5.72 -6.11 12.82
N LEU A 63 -5.68 -5.36 13.93
CA LEU A 63 -4.98 -5.76 15.14
C LEU A 63 -5.54 -7.09 15.69
N ALA A 64 -6.86 -7.20 15.81
CA ALA A 64 -7.50 -8.42 16.32
C ALA A 64 -7.19 -9.66 15.47
N ASN A 65 -7.20 -9.54 14.14
CA ASN A 65 -6.90 -10.65 13.23
C ASN A 65 -5.40 -10.96 13.12
N THR A 66 -4.53 -10.02 13.52
CA THR A 66 -3.08 -10.25 13.63
C THR A 66 -2.74 -11.01 14.92
N VAL A 67 -3.43 -10.69 16.03
CA VAL A 67 -3.23 -11.32 17.35
C VAL A 67 -3.89 -12.70 17.45
N ALA A 68 -4.96 -12.95 16.68
CA ALA A 68 -5.71 -14.21 16.69
C ALA A 68 -4.85 -15.45 16.45
N SER A 69 -5.37 -16.63 16.84
CA SER A 69 -4.74 -17.92 16.59
C SER A 69 -5.79 -18.92 16.08
N PRO A 70 -5.80 -19.29 14.79
CA PRO A 70 -4.87 -18.82 13.74
C PRO A 70 -5.13 -17.35 13.38
N ALA A 71 -4.05 -16.62 13.10
CA ALA A 71 -4.13 -15.26 12.54
C ALA A 71 -4.46 -15.32 11.03
N VAL A 72 -4.76 -14.16 10.46
CA VAL A 72 -4.74 -13.96 9.00
C VAL A 72 -3.36 -14.31 8.43
N ASP A 73 -3.31 -14.80 7.20
CA ASP A 73 -2.06 -15.30 6.62
C ASP A 73 -1.14 -14.17 6.11
N LEU A 74 -1.72 -13.15 5.48
CA LEU A 74 -1.02 -12.04 4.82
C LEU A 74 -1.79 -10.73 4.99
N ILE A 75 -1.09 -9.63 5.25
CA ILE A 75 -1.70 -8.30 5.39
C ILE A 75 -0.98 -7.30 4.47
N PHE A 76 -1.75 -6.60 3.63
CA PHE A 76 -1.29 -5.45 2.85
C PHE A 76 -1.69 -4.16 3.55
N LEU A 77 -0.71 -3.36 3.97
CA LEU A 77 -0.94 -2.16 4.79
C LEU A 77 0.16 -1.09 4.62
N PRO A 78 -0.07 0.14 5.09
CA PRO A 78 0.95 1.18 5.17
C PRO A 78 2.09 0.81 6.14
N SER A 79 3.30 1.24 5.84
CA SER A 79 4.51 0.93 6.63
C SER A 79 4.41 1.31 8.11
N TYR A 80 3.77 2.44 8.43
CA TYR A 80 3.63 2.90 9.82
C TYR A 80 2.67 2.02 10.67
N TRP A 81 1.72 1.33 10.03
CA TRP A 81 0.90 0.30 10.67
C TRP A 81 1.76 -0.94 10.94
N ALA A 82 2.55 -1.36 9.94
CA ALA A 82 3.48 -2.48 10.08
C ALA A 82 4.46 -2.26 11.23
N ASN A 83 5.04 -1.05 11.31
CA ASN A 83 5.92 -0.66 12.40
C ASN A 83 5.22 -0.82 13.74
N THR A 84 3.97 -0.34 13.87
CA THR A 84 3.22 -0.43 15.12
C THR A 84 2.97 -1.89 15.56
N LEU A 85 2.65 -2.77 14.61
CA LEU A 85 2.49 -4.20 14.86
C LEU A 85 3.82 -4.88 15.19
N ALA A 86 4.90 -4.50 14.51
CA ALA A 86 6.25 -5.02 14.76
C ALA A 86 6.79 -4.67 16.15
N HIS A 87 6.50 -3.46 16.66
CA HIS A 87 6.88 -3.08 18.04
C HIS A 87 6.16 -3.91 19.11
N GLN A 88 5.09 -4.61 18.75
CA GLN A 88 4.33 -5.52 19.61
C GLN A 88 4.70 -7.00 19.37
N ASP A 89 5.78 -7.27 18.60
CA ASP A 89 6.24 -8.61 18.24
C ASP A 89 5.18 -9.47 17.53
N LEU A 90 4.25 -8.84 16.81
CA LEU A 90 3.12 -9.52 16.15
C LEU A 90 3.43 -10.00 14.73
N LEU A 91 4.59 -9.63 14.17
CA LEU A 91 4.95 -9.88 12.77
C LEU A 91 6.16 -10.82 12.68
N LEU A 92 6.17 -11.65 11.64
CA LEU A 92 7.28 -12.53 11.29
C LEU A 92 8.47 -11.74 10.74
N ASP A 93 9.69 -12.07 11.16
CA ASP A 93 10.91 -11.60 10.47
C ASP A 93 11.09 -12.35 9.15
N ILE A 94 10.74 -11.67 8.04
CA ILE A 94 10.78 -12.24 6.69
C ILE A 94 12.23 -12.56 6.29
N ALA A 95 13.21 -11.76 6.70
CA ALA A 95 14.60 -11.97 6.30
C ALA A 95 15.23 -13.19 6.99
N GLN A 96 14.78 -13.52 8.20
CA GLN A 96 15.22 -14.72 8.92
C GLN A 96 14.86 -16.00 8.15
N THR A 97 13.66 -16.06 7.56
CA THR A 97 13.20 -17.23 6.80
C THR A 97 13.59 -17.17 5.33
N ARG A 98 13.51 -15.98 4.71
CA ARG A 98 13.65 -15.80 3.25
C ARG A 98 14.45 -14.54 2.89
N LYS A 99 15.73 -14.52 3.24
CA LYS A 99 16.66 -13.39 2.98
C LYS A 99 16.67 -12.87 1.54
N GLN A 100 16.37 -13.72 0.55
CA GLN A 100 16.29 -13.30 -0.86
C GLN A 100 15.24 -12.22 -1.09
N LEU A 101 14.12 -12.21 -0.35
CA LEU A 101 13.11 -11.17 -0.45
C LEU A 101 13.68 -9.81 -0.04
N GLN A 102 14.38 -9.74 1.09
CA GLN A 102 15.02 -8.49 1.55
C GLN A 102 15.97 -7.91 0.50
N ASN A 103 16.75 -8.76 -0.18
CA ASN A 103 17.71 -8.31 -1.20
C ASN A 103 17.06 -7.69 -2.44
N ARG A 104 15.76 -7.92 -2.68
CA ARG A 104 15.02 -7.31 -3.81
C ARG A 104 14.60 -5.86 -3.52
N VAL A 105 14.56 -5.47 -2.26
CA VAL A 105 14.13 -4.14 -1.83
C VAL A 105 15.32 -3.17 -1.92
N ALA A 106 15.08 -1.96 -2.41
CA ALA A 106 16.12 -0.94 -2.43
C ALA A 106 16.47 -0.49 -1.01
N SER A 107 17.74 -0.16 -0.77
CA SER A 107 18.27 0.13 0.57
C SER A 107 17.55 1.27 1.30
N ASP A 108 17.01 2.24 0.56
CA ASP A 108 16.31 3.40 1.13
C ASP A 108 14.97 3.01 1.81
N PHE A 109 14.41 1.85 1.48
CA PHE A 109 13.18 1.32 2.07
C PHE A 109 13.44 0.23 3.12
N LEU A 110 14.72 -0.09 3.38
CA LEU A 110 15.09 -0.97 4.48
C LEU A 110 15.24 -0.12 5.74
N SER A 111 14.43 -0.40 6.76
CA SER A 111 14.55 0.29 8.05
C SER A 111 15.91 0.01 8.68
N ILE A 112 16.72 1.07 8.85
CA ILE A 112 17.98 1.01 9.61
C ILE A 112 17.70 1.02 11.12
N LYS A 113 16.50 1.46 11.54
CA LYS A 113 16.17 1.81 12.93
C LYS A 113 15.41 0.73 13.72
N SER A 114 14.75 -0.22 13.07
CA SER A 114 13.96 -1.26 13.76
C SER A 114 14.76 -2.56 13.88
N THR A 115 15.31 -2.82 15.08
CA THR A 115 15.67 -4.14 15.64
C THR A 115 16.51 -5.14 14.80
N GLY A 116 17.01 -4.76 13.63
CA GLY A 116 17.70 -5.67 12.71
C GLY A 116 16.78 -6.66 11.97
N ALA A 117 15.49 -6.72 12.33
CA ALA A 117 14.52 -7.67 11.79
C ALA A 117 13.67 -7.05 10.68
N PHE A 118 13.36 -7.84 9.65
CA PHE A 118 12.67 -7.40 8.43
C PHE A 118 11.19 -7.82 8.46
N HIS A 119 10.38 -7.09 9.24
CA HIS A 119 8.96 -7.42 9.47
C HIS A 119 7.99 -6.92 8.39
N PHE A 120 8.47 -6.08 7.47
CA PHE A 120 7.64 -5.45 6.45
C PHE A 120 8.34 -5.51 5.10
N PHE A 121 7.61 -5.99 4.09
CA PHE A 121 8.08 -6.10 2.72
C PHE A 121 7.47 -4.99 1.86
N PRO A 122 8.17 -3.86 1.64
CA PRO A 122 7.64 -2.73 0.89
C PRO A 122 7.51 -3.06 -0.60
N PHE A 123 6.36 -2.72 -1.17
CA PHE A 123 6.10 -2.85 -2.61
C PHE A 123 6.13 -1.50 -3.30
N TYR A 124 5.41 -0.54 -2.70
CA TYR A 124 5.07 0.72 -3.35
C TYR A 124 5.36 1.90 -2.43
N TRP A 125 5.72 3.02 -3.04
CA TRP A 125 5.81 4.30 -2.35
C TRP A 125 5.23 5.42 -3.21
N MET A 126 4.85 6.52 -2.57
CA MET A 126 4.38 7.73 -3.25
C MET A 126 4.75 8.95 -2.41
N LYS A 127 5.30 9.98 -3.07
CA LYS A 127 5.33 11.32 -2.49
C LYS A 127 4.10 12.09 -2.97
N THR A 128 3.28 12.54 -2.03
CA THR A 128 2.05 13.27 -2.31
C THR A 128 2.29 14.77 -2.31
N GLY A 129 1.36 15.50 -2.91
CA GLY A 129 1.21 16.94 -2.76
C GLY A 129 -0.18 17.37 -3.21
N ILE A 130 -0.56 18.59 -2.86
CA ILE A 130 -1.84 19.17 -3.30
C ILE A 130 -1.68 19.74 -4.71
N GLN A 131 -2.49 19.22 -5.63
CA GLN A 131 -2.63 19.71 -6.99
C GLN A 131 -3.93 20.52 -7.09
N THR A 132 -3.86 21.68 -7.73
CA THR A 132 -5.00 22.57 -7.96
C THR A 132 -5.38 22.53 -9.45
N SER A 133 -6.68 22.68 -9.77
CA SER A 133 -7.14 22.66 -11.17
C SER A 133 -6.57 23.82 -12.00
N LYS A 134 -6.25 24.95 -11.36
CA LYS A 134 -5.63 26.13 -11.99
C LYS A 134 -4.11 26.16 -11.95
N HIS A 135 -3.45 25.12 -11.44
CA HIS A 135 -2.01 25.08 -11.21
C HIS A 135 -1.48 26.25 -10.35
N GLU A 136 -2.32 26.79 -9.46
CA GLU A 136 -1.96 27.81 -8.49
C GLU A 136 -1.40 27.19 -7.19
N SER A 137 -0.80 28.03 -6.34
CA SER A 137 -0.29 27.58 -5.05
C SER A 137 -1.44 27.16 -4.12
N PHE A 138 -1.15 26.27 -3.16
CA PHE A 138 -2.17 25.86 -2.19
C PHE A 138 -2.72 27.05 -1.37
N ALA A 139 -1.85 28.02 -1.04
CA ALA A 139 -2.26 29.21 -0.30
C ALA A 139 -3.20 30.12 -1.13
N ASP A 140 -3.03 30.17 -2.45
CA ASP A 140 -3.92 30.93 -3.34
C ASP A 140 -5.26 30.22 -3.49
N PHE A 141 -5.25 28.89 -3.67
CA PHE A 141 -6.45 28.06 -3.64
C PHE A 141 -7.26 28.27 -2.35
N LEU A 142 -6.62 28.30 -1.18
CA LEU A 142 -7.29 28.51 0.10
C LEU A 142 -8.02 29.86 0.15
N LYS A 143 -7.45 30.92 -0.42
CA LYS A 143 -8.06 32.26 -0.48
C LYS A 143 -9.15 32.37 -1.54
N ASN A 144 -9.12 31.52 -2.56
CA ASN A 144 -10.08 31.55 -3.65
C ASN A 144 -11.48 31.05 -3.20
N LYS A 145 -12.47 31.94 -3.16
CA LYS A 145 -13.84 31.60 -2.76
C LYS A 145 -14.65 30.85 -3.82
N SER A 146 -14.20 30.84 -5.08
CA SER A 146 -14.90 30.11 -6.15
C SER A 146 -14.65 28.60 -6.06
N GLU A 147 -13.51 28.18 -5.51
CA GLU A 147 -13.14 26.77 -5.40
C GLU A 147 -13.46 26.26 -4.00
N SER A 148 -14.30 25.24 -3.94
CA SER A 148 -14.91 24.82 -2.67
C SER A 148 -14.41 23.48 -2.17
N PHE A 149 -13.78 22.65 -3.01
CA PHE A 149 -13.49 21.26 -2.67
C PHE A 149 -12.00 21.02 -2.43
N LEU A 150 -11.68 20.36 -1.32
CA LEU A 150 -10.35 19.82 -1.03
C LEU A 150 -10.46 18.30 -0.82
N LEU A 151 -9.94 17.53 -1.77
CA LEU A 151 -9.90 16.07 -1.71
C LEU A 151 -8.55 15.64 -1.11
N LEU A 152 -8.58 14.96 0.03
CA LEU A 152 -7.38 14.47 0.73
C LEU A 152 -7.38 12.94 0.77
N LEU A 153 -6.21 12.31 0.87
CA LEU A 153 -6.15 10.85 0.96
C LEU A 153 -6.92 10.32 2.19
N ALA A 154 -7.61 9.21 2.02
CA ALA A 154 -8.41 8.54 3.05
C ALA A 154 -7.54 7.77 4.07
N ASP A 155 -6.65 8.49 4.76
CA ASP A 155 -5.73 7.98 5.78
C ASP A 155 -5.84 8.88 7.03
N GLU A 156 -6.35 8.32 8.14
CA GLU A 156 -6.71 9.11 9.33
C GLU A 156 -5.50 9.78 10.00
N ASP A 157 -4.36 9.10 10.03
CA ASP A 157 -3.13 9.59 10.64
C ASP A 157 -2.51 10.72 9.80
N LEU A 158 -2.52 10.54 8.47
CA LEU A 158 -2.09 11.56 7.53
C LEU A 158 -2.99 12.80 7.62
N LEU A 159 -4.31 12.61 7.62
CA LEU A 159 -5.27 13.69 7.80
C LEU A 159 -5.02 14.43 9.11
N LEU A 160 -4.85 13.72 10.22
CA LEU A 160 -4.55 14.34 11.51
C LEU A 160 -3.28 15.20 11.42
N LYS A 161 -2.22 14.71 10.79
CA LYS A 161 -0.97 15.45 10.62
C LYS A 161 -1.13 16.69 9.75
N HIS A 162 -1.87 16.59 8.63
CA HIS A 162 -2.19 17.76 7.80
C HIS A 162 -2.89 18.86 8.62
N PHE A 163 -3.94 18.51 9.36
CA PHE A 163 -4.71 19.46 10.16
C PHE A 163 -3.90 20.07 11.32
N GLN A 164 -3.05 19.28 11.99
CA GLN A 164 -2.12 19.78 13.01
C GLN A 164 -1.16 20.82 12.42
N LEU A 165 -0.56 20.53 11.27
CA LEU A 165 0.37 21.46 10.60
C LEU A 165 -0.32 22.73 10.12
N TRP A 166 -1.52 22.63 9.53
CA TRP A 166 -2.29 23.81 9.13
C TRP A 166 -2.69 24.68 10.31
N LYS A 167 -3.00 24.08 11.47
CA LYS A 167 -3.24 24.82 12.71
C LYS A 167 -1.99 25.57 13.18
N GLU A 168 -0.83 24.93 13.19
CA GLU A 168 0.45 25.54 13.56
C GLU A 168 0.83 26.71 12.63
N GLN A 169 0.42 26.62 11.37
CA GLN A 169 0.67 27.65 10.35
C GLN A 169 -0.38 28.77 10.34
N GLY A 170 -1.47 28.64 11.10
CA GLY A 170 -2.58 29.59 11.08
C GLY A 170 -3.42 29.54 9.80
N LEU A 171 -3.45 28.41 9.09
CA LEU A 171 -4.23 28.17 7.86
C LEU A 171 -5.56 27.45 8.11
N LEU A 172 -5.84 27.06 9.35
CA LEU A 172 -6.98 26.20 9.68
C LEU A 172 -8.32 26.86 9.35
N ASP A 173 -8.42 28.18 9.53
CA ASP A 173 -9.66 28.92 9.27
C ASP A 173 -9.99 28.99 7.77
N GLU A 174 -8.98 29.09 6.91
CA GLU A 174 -9.15 29.02 5.45
C GLU A 174 -9.46 27.59 4.98
N VAL A 175 -8.80 26.59 5.56
CA VAL A 175 -9.12 25.17 5.28
C VAL A 175 -10.56 24.86 5.69
N ALA A 176 -11.03 25.37 6.82
CA ALA A 176 -12.40 25.16 7.30
C ALA A 176 -13.47 25.81 6.40
N GLN A 177 -13.10 26.77 5.54
CA GLN A 177 -13.98 27.32 4.51
C GLN A 177 -14.13 26.38 3.30
N LYS A 178 -13.26 25.38 3.17
CA LYS A 178 -13.35 24.36 2.12
C LYS A 178 -14.15 23.16 2.60
N LYS A 179 -14.86 22.52 1.67
CA LYS A 179 -15.45 21.21 1.87
C LYS A 179 -14.39 20.14 1.69
N VAL A 180 -13.89 19.62 2.81
CA VAL A 180 -12.91 18.54 2.85
C VAL A 180 -13.60 17.20 2.61
N LEU A 181 -13.09 16.44 1.65
CA LEU A 181 -13.58 15.11 1.27
C LEU A 181 -12.39 14.14 1.22
N THR A 182 -12.64 12.86 1.47
CA THR A 182 -11.60 11.82 1.42
C THR A 182 -11.57 11.10 0.08
N LEU A 183 -10.38 10.84 -0.42
CA LEU A 183 -10.05 10.16 -1.67
C LEU A 183 -9.45 8.79 -1.38
N GLN A 184 -10.01 7.76 -1.99
CA GLN A 184 -9.50 6.40 -1.92
C GLN A 184 -8.32 6.22 -2.89
N LEU A 185 -7.38 5.30 -2.63
CA LEU A 185 -6.19 5.16 -3.47
C LEU A 185 -6.50 4.70 -4.91
N ASP A 186 -7.55 3.90 -5.08
CA ASP A 186 -8.04 3.47 -6.40
C ASP A 186 -8.67 4.63 -7.22
N GLN A 187 -8.91 5.77 -6.59
CA GLN A 187 -9.47 6.97 -7.22
C GLN A 187 -8.41 7.99 -7.63
N LEU A 188 -7.13 7.74 -7.36
CA LEU A 188 -6.02 8.66 -7.67
C LEU A 188 -5.81 8.91 -9.17
N ASN A 189 -6.28 8.01 -10.03
CA ASN A 189 -6.21 8.16 -11.49
C ASN A 189 -7.38 8.98 -12.07
N ARG A 190 -8.29 9.50 -11.24
CA ARG A 190 -9.40 10.33 -11.70
C ARG A 190 -8.93 11.73 -12.06
N ASP A 191 -9.66 12.37 -12.98
CA ASP A 191 -9.43 13.77 -13.33
C ASP A 191 -9.62 14.68 -12.10
N LEU A 192 -8.80 15.74 -12.04
CA LEU A 192 -8.93 16.78 -11.03
C LEU A 192 -10.34 17.40 -11.10
N PRO A 193 -10.99 17.68 -9.96
CA PRO A 193 -12.26 18.41 -9.95
C PRO A 193 -12.06 19.80 -10.56
N GLU A 194 -12.97 20.25 -11.43
CA GLU A 194 -12.86 21.55 -12.11
C GLU A 194 -12.73 22.73 -11.12
N GLU A 195 -13.39 22.65 -9.97
CA GLU A 195 -13.42 23.69 -8.92
C GLU A 195 -12.81 23.23 -7.58
N GLY A 196 -11.67 22.54 -7.62
CA GLY A 196 -11.06 22.03 -6.40
C GLY A 196 -9.58 21.76 -6.45
N ALA A 197 -9.09 21.26 -5.32
CA ALA A 197 -7.74 20.75 -5.15
C ALA A 197 -7.78 19.30 -4.66
N MET A 198 -6.76 18.53 -5.03
CA MET A 198 -6.66 17.11 -4.73
C MET A 198 -5.25 16.76 -4.25
N GLU A 199 -5.16 15.97 -3.18
CA GLU A 199 -3.92 15.30 -2.79
C GLU A 199 -3.64 14.13 -3.73
N GLY A 200 -2.51 14.16 -4.41
CA GLY A 200 -2.13 13.13 -5.37
C GLY A 200 -0.62 13.01 -5.55
N PRO A 201 -0.15 12.09 -6.42
CA PRO A 201 1.28 11.87 -6.67
C PRO A 201 1.94 13.14 -7.23
N LEU A 202 3.10 13.51 -6.70
CA LEU A 202 3.94 14.52 -7.33
C LEU A 202 4.59 13.94 -8.59
N THR A 203 4.04 14.27 -9.76
CA THR A 203 4.50 13.74 -11.05
C THR A 203 5.65 14.56 -11.67
N GLN A 204 5.94 15.76 -11.14
CA GLN A 204 7.02 16.64 -11.61
C GLN A 204 7.78 17.26 -10.43
N GLU A 205 9.10 17.40 -10.58
CA GLU A 205 9.90 18.29 -9.74
C GLU A 205 9.52 19.74 -10.08
N SER A 206 8.62 20.35 -9.29
CA SER A 206 8.40 21.79 -9.43
C SER A 206 9.68 22.53 -9.04
N LYS A 207 10.24 23.31 -9.99
CA LYS A 207 11.32 24.28 -9.72
C LYS A 207 10.90 25.34 -8.70
N GLU A 208 9.59 25.54 -8.56
CA GLU A 208 8.94 26.37 -7.55
C GLU A 208 8.21 25.46 -6.55
N LEU A 209 8.97 24.65 -5.81
CA LEU A 209 8.53 24.17 -4.51
C LEU A 209 8.63 25.35 -3.52
N THR A 210 7.89 26.42 -3.76
CA THR A 210 7.61 27.45 -2.76
C THR A 210 6.64 26.84 -1.76
N THR A 211 7.21 26.01 -0.87
CA THR A 211 6.67 25.63 0.43
C THR A 211 5.17 25.31 0.44
N SER A 212 4.77 24.20 -0.15
CA SER A 212 3.52 23.54 0.21
C SER A 212 3.84 22.49 1.28
N PHE A 213 3.71 22.87 2.55
CA PHE A 213 3.91 22.04 3.76
C PHE A 213 2.88 20.89 3.90
N VAL A 214 2.47 20.30 2.78
CA VAL A 214 1.37 19.33 2.64
C VAL A 214 1.82 18.11 1.82
N SER A 215 3.13 17.95 1.62
CA SER A 215 3.65 16.72 0.99
C SER A 215 3.81 15.63 2.04
N ALA A 216 3.40 14.41 1.72
CA ALA A 216 3.66 13.24 2.55
C ALA A 216 4.42 12.18 1.76
N LEU A 217 5.25 11.40 2.45
CA LEU A 217 5.86 10.21 1.88
C LEU A 217 5.16 8.99 2.46
N LEU A 218 4.48 8.25 1.60
CA LEU A 218 3.71 7.07 1.97
C LEU A 218 4.37 5.84 1.35
N VAL A 219 4.43 4.75 2.13
CA VAL A 219 4.99 3.47 1.71
C VAL A 219 4.01 2.38 2.10
N TRP A 220 3.68 1.50 1.15
CA TRP A 220 2.79 0.37 1.32
C TRP A 220 3.48 -0.93 0.93
N GLY A 221 3.03 -2.01 1.54
CA GLY A 221 3.59 -3.31 1.31
C GLY A 221 2.89 -4.38 2.11
N ALA A 222 3.60 -5.46 2.36
CA ALA A 222 3.06 -6.64 3.01
C ALA A 222 3.73 -6.92 4.37
N ALA A 223 2.95 -7.48 5.28
CA ALA A 223 3.40 -8.06 6.54
C ALA A 223 2.78 -9.44 6.74
N ILE A 224 3.48 -10.32 7.44
CA ILE A 224 3.03 -11.68 7.76
C ILE A 224 2.87 -11.76 9.28
N PRO A 225 1.66 -12.00 9.82
CA PRO A 225 1.48 -12.22 11.25
C PRO A 225 2.30 -13.41 11.75
N VAL A 226 2.88 -13.29 12.94
CA VAL A 226 3.70 -14.35 13.56
C VAL A 226 2.89 -15.62 13.83
N ASN A 227 1.57 -15.50 14.05
CA ASN A 227 0.64 -16.60 14.29
C ASN A 227 -0.01 -17.16 13.01
N SER A 228 0.43 -16.72 11.82
CA SER A 228 -0.04 -17.27 10.53
C SER A 228 0.29 -18.78 10.43
N PRO A 229 -0.67 -19.65 10.08
CA PRO A 229 -0.42 -21.08 9.88
C PRO A 229 0.29 -21.38 8.54
N ASN A 230 0.21 -20.49 7.54
CA ASN A 230 0.69 -20.75 6.17
C ASN A 230 1.94 -19.94 5.77
N LYS A 231 2.86 -19.69 6.71
CA LYS A 231 4.04 -18.80 6.50
C LYS A 231 4.84 -19.08 5.22
N GLU A 232 5.20 -20.35 4.97
CA GLU A 232 6.00 -20.72 3.80
C GLU A 232 5.29 -20.39 2.49
N LEU A 233 4.00 -20.74 2.39
CA LEU A 233 3.20 -20.45 1.21
C LEU A 233 3.01 -18.94 1.00
N VAL A 234 2.89 -18.17 2.08
CA VAL A 234 2.84 -16.71 2.00
C VAL A 234 4.17 -16.13 1.52
N LEU A 235 5.31 -16.68 1.94
CA LEU A 235 6.62 -16.28 1.45
C LEU A 235 6.76 -16.58 -0.05
N GLU A 236 6.28 -17.73 -0.53
CA GLU A 236 6.21 -18.05 -1.98
C GLU A 236 5.34 -17.04 -2.73
N ILE A 237 4.17 -16.68 -2.19
CA ILE A 237 3.30 -15.63 -2.76
C ILE A 237 4.07 -14.31 -2.88
N LEU A 238 4.81 -13.89 -1.85
CA LEU A 238 5.63 -12.67 -1.90
C LEU A 238 6.77 -12.77 -2.92
N GLU A 239 7.38 -13.94 -3.11
CA GLU A 239 8.40 -14.17 -4.13
C GLU A 239 7.84 -14.01 -5.54
N THR A 240 6.67 -14.59 -5.81
CA THR A 240 5.99 -14.46 -7.10
C THR A 240 5.55 -13.02 -7.35
N LEU A 241 4.93 -12.38 -6.34
CA LEU A 241 4.51 -10.98 -6.42
C LEU A 241 5.69 -10.04 -6.71
N SER A 242 6.86 -10.28 -6.13
CA SER A 242 8.05 -9.42 -6.30
C SER A 242 8.96 -9.81 -7.46
N SER A 243 8.50 -10.68 -8.37
CA SER A 243 9.22 -10.93 -9.62
C SER A 243 9.27 -9.67 -10.48
N SER A 244 10.42 -9.39 -11.11
CA SER A 244 10.63 -8.16 -11.88
C SER A 244 9.58 -7.97 -12.97
N GLU A 245 9.28 -9.02 -13.73
CA GLU A 245 8.29 -8.98 -14.82
C GLU A 245 6.90 -8.57 -14.31
N ARG A 246 6.45 -9.19 -13.23
CA ARG A 246 5.14 -8.90 -12.64
C ARG A 246 5.11 -7.48 -12.09
N GLN A 247 6.14 -7.06 -11.37
CA GLN A 247 6.22 -5.72 -10.80
C GLN A 247 6.27 -4.63 -11.86
N GLU A 248 7.04 -4.81 -12.93
CA GLU A 248 7.09 -3.87 -14.05
C GLU A 248 5.73 -3.74 -14.75
N ARG A 249 5.04 -4.87 -14.99
CA ARG A 249 3.69 -4.88 -15.56
C ARG A 249 2.67 -4.18 -14.67
N THR A 250 2.65 -4.50 -13.37
CA THR A 250 1.72 -3.90 -12.40
C THR A 250 1.99 -2.41 -12.19
N LEU A 251 3.26 -2.00 -12.17
CA LEU A 251 3.63 -0.60 -11.98
C LEU A 251 3.00 0.27 -13.09
N LEU A 252 3.08 -0.15 -14.37
CA LEU A 252 2.49 0.61 -15.47
C LEU A 252 0.97 0.86 -15.34
N GLN A 253 0.27 0.12 -14.49
CA GLN A 253 -1.19 0.23 -14.27
C GLN A 253 -1.56 1.00 -13.00
N THR A 254 -0.59 1.40 -12.19
CA THR A 254 -0.81 2.09 -10.90
C THR A 254 -0.24 3.52 -10.93
N PRO A 255 -0.65 4.40 -10.01
CA PRO A 255 -0.02 5.72 -9.82
C PRO A 255 1.23 5.67 -8.91
N PHE A 256 1.61 4.51 -8.38
CA PHE A 256 2.64 4.40 -7.34
C PHE A 256 4.07 4.29 -7.90
N ASN A 257 5.08 4.46 -7.06
CA ASN A 257 6.46 4.17 -7.41
C ASN A 257 6.88 2.83 -6.80
N SER A 258 7.87 2.16 -7.37
CA SER A 258 8.35 0.87 -6.86
C SER A 258 9.38 1.05 -5.76
N ALA A 259 9.31 0.20 -4.72
CA ALA A 259 10.34 0.11 -3.67
C ALA A 259 11.45 -0.92 -4.00
N PHE A 260 11.35 -1.62 -5.14
CA PHE A 260 12.28 -2.67 -5.53
C PHE A 260 13.47 -2.13 -6.32
N SER A 261 14.66 -2.69 -6.04
CA SER A 261 15.90 -2.38 -6.76
C SER A 261 15.98 -3.02 -8.14
N THR A 262 15.15 -4.04 -8.40
CA THR A 262 15.18 -4.85 -9.63
C THR A 262 14.29 -4.32 -10.75
N VAL A 263 13.40 -3.36 -10.47
CA VAL A 263 12.51 -2.75 -11.46
C VAL A 263 13.29 -1.73 -12.28
N THR A 264 13.72 -2.13 -13.48
CA THR A 264 14.69 -1.36 -14.28
C THR A 264 14.35 -1.31 -15.78
N ALA A 265 13.28 -1.98 -16.22
CA ALA A 265 12.87 -1.95 -17.61
C ALA A 265 12.77 -0.53 -18.18
N ASN A 266 13.20 -0.37 -19.44
CA ASN A 266 13.24 0.91 -20.13
C ASN A 266 11.85 1.57 -20.26
N SER A 267 10.78 0.78 -20.21
CA SER A 267 9.40 1.27 -20.20
C SER A 267 9.00 1.95 -18.88
N ILE A 268 9.72 1.68 -17.79
CA ILE A 268 9.45 2.28 -16.47
C ILE A 268 10.15 3.64 -16.38
N PRO A 269 9.40 4.75 -16.23
CA PRO A 269 9.96 6.07 -16.03
C PRO A 269 10.90 6.11 -14.83
N LEU A 270 11.99 6.89 -14.91
CA LEU A 270 12.98 7.00 -13.84
C LEU A 270 12.35 7.45 -12.52
N ASN A 271 11.41 8.39 -12.56
CA ASN A 271 10.72 8.89 -11.37
C ASN A 271 9.84 7.85 -10.65
N ARG A 272 9.59 6.70 -11.27
CA ARG A 272 8.83 5.58 -10.68
C ARG A 272 9.71 4.48 -10.10
N ARG A 273 11.03 4.59 -10.24
CA ARG A 273 12.01 3.65 -9.71
C ARG A 273 12.37 4.00 -8.26
N ALA A 274 12.92 3.04 -7.55
CA ALA A 274 13.18 3.16 -6.12
C ALA A 274 14.26 4.21 -5.79
N ASP A 275 15.28 4.35 -6.64
CA ASP A 275 16.42 5.26 -6.47
C ASP A 275 16.03 6.74 -6.55
N PHE A 276 14.96 7.06 -7.28
CA PHE A 276 14.47 8.43 -7.43
C PHE A 276 14.05 9.10 -6.11
N ILE A 277 13.78 8.31 -5.05
CA ILE A 277 13.52 8.88 -3.72
C ILE A 277 14.67 9.77 -3.24
N ARG A 278 15.91 9.52 -3.68
CA ARG A 278 17.10 10.31 -3.32
C ARG A 278 17.16 11.66 -4.01
N ASP A 279 16.49 11.79 -5.16
CA ASP A 279 16.39 13.04 -5.90
C ASP A 279 15.26 13.93 -5.34
N LEU A 280 14.34 13.35 -4.57
CA LEU A 280 13.27 14.09 -3.92
C LEU A 280 13.78 14.94 -2.74
N ARG A 281 13.40 16.21 -2.73
CA ARG A 281 13.55 17.07 -1.54
C ARG A 281 12.58 16.58 -0.46
N LEU A 282 13.05 15.79 0.50
CA LEU A 282 12.25 15.29 1.63
C LEU A 282 12.12 16.28 2.79
N LYS A 283 12.77 17.45 2.69
CA LYS A 283 12.57 18.53 3.66
C LYS A 283 11.08 18.90 3.70
N ASP A 284 10.54 19.11 4.91
CA ASP A 284 9.15 19.51 5.14
C ASP A 284 8.12 18.52 4.58
N THR A 285 8.50 17.24 4.45
CA THR A 285 7.62 16.12 4.05
C THR A 285 7.12 15.39 5.30
N ILE A 286 5.81 15.15 5.38
CA ILE A 286 5.20 14.35 6.43
C ILE A 286 5.63 12.90 6.27
N ILE A 287 6.21 12.34 7.33
CA ILE A 287 6.55 10.92 7.44
C ILE A 287 5.85 10.39 8.68
N LEU A 288 4.96 9.42 8.48
CA LEU A 288 4.31 8.71 9.57
C LEU A 288 5.21 7.57 10.02
N GLU A 289 5.56 7.52 11.29
CA GLU A 289 6.42 6.47 11.84
C GLU A 289 5.61 5.33 12.47
N THR A 290 4.52 5.67 13.18
CA THR A 290 3.63 4.75 13.91
C THR A 290 2.18 5.19 13.81
N LYS A 291 1.24 4.25 14.00
CA LYS A 291 -0.20 4.50 14.05
C LYS A 291 -0.57 5.22 15.35
N ASP A 292 -1.25 6.35 15.24
CA ASP A 292 -2.00 7.00 16.31
C ASP A 292 -3.40 6.36 16.41
N GLN A 293 -3.61 5.56 17.44
CA GLN A 293 -4.88 4.85 17.67
C GLN A 293 -6.04 5.81 17.95
N GLU A 294 -5.76 7.05 18.36
CA GLU A 294 -6.78 8.06 18.65
C GLU A 294 -7.03 9.00 17.47
N ALA A 295 -6.39 8.78 16.30
CA ALA A 295 -6.45 9.70 15.17
C ALA A 295 -7.88 10.08 14.78
N LYS A 296 -8.76 9.10 14.63
CA LYS A 296 -10.19 9.31 14.33
C LYS A 296 -10.90 10.20 15.36
N ASN A 297 -10.63 9.95 16.65
CA ASN A 297 -11.24 10.72 17.75
C ASN A 297 -10.70 12.15 17.79
N LYS A 298 -9.40 12.35 17.59
CA LYS A 298 -8.77 13.68 17.52
C LYS A 298 -9.28 14.49 16.33
N LEU A 299 -9.37 13.88 15.15
CA LEU A 299 -9.95 14.51 13.97
C LEU A 299 -11.38 15.00 14.20
N ARG A 300 -12.22 14.17 14.84
CA ARG A 300 -13.59 14.54 15.19
C ARG A 300 -13.64 15.64 16.24
N ASN A 301 -12.89 15.50 17.34
CA ASN A 301 -13.05 16.36 18.51
C ASN A 301 -12.31 17.70 18.37
N GLU A 302 -11.14 17.72 17.74
CA GLU A 302 -10.30 18.92 17.63
C GLU A 302 -10.54 19.69 16.33
N PHE A 303 -10.90 18.98 15.24
CA PHE A 303 -11.01 19.57 13.90
C PHE A 303 -12.41 19.42 13.27
N ASN A 304 -13.36 18.81 13.98
CA ASN A 304 -14.72 18.56 13.50
C ASN A 304 -14.79 17.81 12.15
N LEU A 305 -13.77 17.00 11.84
CA LEU A 305 -13.73 16.15 10.66
C LEU A 305 -14.30 14.77 11.00
N ILE A 306 -15.42 14.40 10.37
CA ILE A 306 -16.09 13.12 10.58
C ILE A 306 -15.76 12.21 9.39
N LEU A 307 -15.11 11.07 9.67
CA LEU A 307 -14.67 10.04 8.71
C LEU A 307 -15.54 8.78 8.74
#